data_AF-A0A359E6Y0-F1
#
_entry.id   AF-A0A359E6Y0-F1
#
_cell.length_a   1.000
_cell.length_b   1.000
_cell.length_c   1.000
_cell.angle_alpha   90.00
_cell.angle_beta   90.00
_cell.angle_gamma   90.00
#
_symmetry.space_group_name_H-M   'P 1'
#
loop_
_entity.id
_entity.type
_entity.pdbx_description
1 polymer ?
#
loop_
_entity_poly.entity_id
_entity_poly.type
_entity_poly.pdbx_seq_one_letter_code
_entity_poly.pdbx_strand_id
1 'polypeptide(L)'
;IWFAGAEGIRFWNEEAVNTERFQGLPKELIENQIWSLERSENGLWVVTVTNGLFYIPINGEGKPEGSARNFNPENSFINSYLIHQVFIDSRGWMWVGYEGDGLQLVKNPVGLLENEPVNVTHFNSNTGGENVIGGEKIRRIYEDRDGGIWLATMENGFTKIEVQEGQFGRISVFRHDP
;
A
#
# COMPACT_ATOMS: atom_id res chain seq x y z
N ILE A 1 5.28 17.81 -7.97
CA ILE A 1 4.23 17.10 -7.16
C ILE A 1 3.68 15.91 -7.97
N TRP A 2 3.36 14.78 -7.34
CA TRP A 2 2.78 13.62 -8.03
C TRP A 2 1.25 13.60 -7.97
N PHE A 3 0.62 13.24 -9.09
CA PHE A 3 -0.82 13.07 -9.22
C PHE A 3 -1.12 11.68 -9.75
N ALA A 4 -2.17 11.06 -9.22
CA ALA A 4 -2.62 9.73 -9.57
C ALA A 4 -4.13 9.79 -9.82
N GLY A 5 -4.61 9.07 -10.83
CA GLY A 5 -6.03 9.05 -11.16
C GLY A 5 -6.39 7.99 -12.19
N ALA A 6 -7.52 8.19 -12.88
CA ALA A 6 -8.06 7.23 -13.84
C ALA A 6 -7.20 7.05 -15.10
N GLU A 7 -6.26 7.97 -15.36
CA GLU A 7 -5.38 7.98 -16.53
C GLU A 7 -3.90 7.86 -16.15
N GLY A 8 -3.60 7.06 -15.12
CA GLY A 8 -2.22 6.82 -14.69
C GLY A 8 -1.67 7.87 -13.74
N ILE A 9 -0.35 7.78 -13.57
CA ILE A 9 0.43 8.67 -12.75
C ILE A 9 1.03 9.81 -13.60
N ARG A 10 1.01 11.03 -13.06
CA ARG A 10 1.56 12.25 -13.68
C ARG A 10 2.41 13.02 -12.67
N PHE A 11 3.40 13.75 -13.17
CA PHE A 11 4.20 14.65 -12.36
C PHE A 11 3.94 16.09 -12.76
N TRP A 12 3.72 16.94 -11.77
CA TRP A 12 3.64 18.37 -11.92
C TRP A 12 5.02 18.99 -11.76
N ASN A 13 5.47 19.64 -12.83
CA ASN A 13 6.67 20.44 -12.88
C ASN A 13 6.30 21.88 -12.48
N GLU A 14 6.81 22.32 -11.33
CA GLU A 14 6.53 23.66 -10.80
C GLU A 14 7.24 24.76 -11.61
N GLU A 15 8.41 24.48 -12.18
CA GLU A 15 9.18 25.44 -12.96
C GLU A 15 8.52 25.69 -14.33
N ALA A 16 8.05 24.63 -14.98
CA ALA A 16 7.37 24.71 -16.27
C ALA A 16 5.86 24.97 -16.15
N VAL A 17 5.30 24.93 -14.94
CA VAL A 17 3.87 25.10 -14.63
C VAL A 17 3.00 24.18 -15.51
N ASN A 18 3.37 22.90 -15.60
CA ASN A 18 2.66 21.91 -16.41
C ASN A 18 2.70 20.50 -15.78
N THR A 19 1.88 19.59 -16.31
CA THR A 19 2.02 18.16 -16.03
C THR A 19 2.82 17.47 -17.12
N GLU A 20 3.79 16.67 -16.74
CA GLU A 20 4.60 15.87 -17.64
C GLU A 20 4.30 14.38 -17.47
N ARG A 21 4.30 13.65 -18.60
CA ARG A 21 4.38 12.19 -18.62
C ARG A 21 5.85 11.83 -18.79
N PHE A 22 6.40 11.04 -17.86
CA PHE A 22 7.77 10.56 -17.99
C PHE A 22 7.84 9.40 -18.99
N GLN A 23 8.60 9.58 -20.08
CA GLN A 23 8.72 8.59 -21.16
C GLN A 23 9.39 7.26 -20.75
N GLY A 24 9.99 7.19 -19.56
CA GLY A 24 10.66 5.98 -19.04
C GLY A 24 9.82 5.13 -18.10
N LEU A 25 8.59 5.54 -17.76
CA LEU A 25 7.73 4.74 -16.89
C LEU A 25 7.04 3.61 -17.68
N PRO A 26 6.89 2.41 -17.08
CA PRO A 26 6.09 1.33 -17.65
C PRO A 26 4.70 1.79 -18.05
N LYS A 27 4.19 1.23 -19.16
CA LYS A 27 2.87 1.54 -19.71
C LYS A 27 1.76 1.33 -18.67
N GLU A 28 1.93 0.31 -17.84
CA GLU A 28 1.04 -0.09 -16.73
C GLU A 28 0.89 1.01 -15.68
N LEU A 29 1.85 1.93 -15.56
CA LEU A 29 1.77 3.07 -14.62
C LEU A 29 1.18 4.33 -15.25
N ILE A 30 1.31 4.49 -16.57
CA ILE A 30 0.87 5.70 -17.29
C ILE A 30 -0.50 5.55 -17.97
N GLU A 31 -0.99 4.33 -18.18
CA GLU A 31 -2.26 4.05 -18.87
C GLU A 31 -3.27 3.29 -18.00
N ASN A 32 -2.97 3.08 -16.72
CA ASN A 32 -3.84 2.36 -15.80
C ASN A 32 -4.40 3.27 -14.71
N GLN A 33 -5.51 2.87 -14.12
CA GLN A 33 -6.04 3.54 -12.94
C GLN A 33 -5.11 3.30 -11.75
N ILE A 34 -4.77 4.39 -11.06
CA ILE A 34 -3.96 4.35 -9.84
C ILE A 34 -4.89 4.52 -8.64
N TRP A 35 -4.90 3.55 -7.74
CA TRP A 35 -5.79 3.57 -6.56
C TRP A 35 -5.10 4.07 -5.29
N SER A 36 -3.79 3.89 -5.18
CA SER A 36 -3.02 4.36 -4.04
C SER A 36 -1.63 4.79 -4.47
N LEU A 37 -1.13 5.84 -3.82
CA LEU A 37 0.23 6.32 -3.96
C LEU A 37 0.76 6.62 -2.56
N GLU A 38 1.88 6.03 -2.21
CA GLU A 38 2.50 6.16 -0.90
C GLU A 38 3.98 6.53 -1.07
N ARG A 39 4.41 7.58 -0.35
CA ARG A 39 5.75 8.14 -0.49
C ARG A 39 6.69 7.43 0.48
N SER A 40 7.83 6.99 -0.01
CA SER A 40 8.97 6.60 0.81
C SER A 40 10.11 7.62 0.65
N GLU A 41 11.19 7.44 1.41
CA GLU A 41 12.37 8.30 1.33
C GLU A 41 12.95 8.33 -0.10
N ASN A 42 13.10 7.16 -0.73
CA ASN A 42 13.83 6.98 -1.99
C ASN A 42 12.92 6.65 -3.19
N GLY A 43 11.60 6.77 -3.05
CA GLY A 43 10.69 6.34 -4.09
C GLY A 43 9.22 6.43 -3.75
N LEU A 44 8.40 5.94 -4.69
CA LEU A 44 6.95 5.88 -4.58
C LEU A 44 6.48 4.44 -4.69
N TRP A 45 5.65 4.02 -3.74
CA TRP A 45 4.82 2.83 -3.87
C TRP A 45 3.53 3.22 -4.57
N VAL A 46 3.20 2.51 -5.65
CA VAL A 46 2.08 2.85 -6.53
C VAL A 46 1.22 1.62 -6.76
N VAL A 47 -0.05 1.70 -6.40
CA VAL A 47 -1.02 0.62 -6.62
C VAL A 47 -1.80 0.89 -7.90
N THR A 48 -1.81 -0.10 -8.77
CA THR A 48 -2.57 -0.11 -10.03
C THR A 48 -3.73 -1.09 -9.92
N VAL A 49 -4.82 -0.82 -10.65
CA VAL A 49 -6.02 -1.68 -10.59
C VAL A 49 -5.79 -3.10 -11.12
N THR A 50 -4.94 -3.26 -12.13
CA THR A 50 -4.80 -4.56 -12.82
C THR A 50 -3.41 -5.16 -12.77
N ASN A 51 -2.41 -4.46 -12.19
CA ASN A 51 -1.02 -4.89 -12.24
C ASN A 51 -0.35 -4.93 -10.86
N GLY A 52 -1.13 -4.80 -9.79
CA GLY A 52 -0.63 -4.91 -8.42
C GLY A 52 0.14 -3.66 -7.98
N LEU A 53 1.26 -3.89 -7.30
CA LEU A 53 2.07 -2.85 -6.67
C LEU A 53 3.32 -2.56 -7.50
N PHE A 54 3.67 -1.29 -7.63
CA PHE A 54 4.92 -0.84 -8.22
C PHE A 54 5.73 -0.04 -7.22
N TYR A 55 7.05 -0.07 -7.39
CA TYR A 55 7.97 0.89 -6.79
C TYR A 55 8.63 1.71 -7.88
N ILE A 56 8.52 3.04 -7.81
CA ILE A 56 9.19 3.99 -8.70
C ILE A 56 10.32 4.66 -7.90
N PRO A 57 11.60 4.38 -8.17
CA PRO A 57 12.69 5.13 -7.56
C PRO A 57 12.65 6.59 -8.02
N ILE A 58 13.01 7.51 -7.14
CA ILE A 58 13.00 8.95 -7.42
C ILE A 58 14.26 9.63 -6.90
N ASN A 59 14.71 10.64 -7.62
CA ASN A 59 15.86 11.45 -7.25
C ASN A 59 15.52 12.47 -6.14
N GLY A 60 16.52 13.26 -5.73
CA GLY A 60 16.35 14.33 -4.72
C GLY A 60 15.35 15.43 -5.10
N GLU A 61 14.98 15.55 -6.38
CA GLU A 61 13.94 16.46 -6.88
C GLU A 61 12.55 15.79 -6.91
N GLY A 62 12.46 14.52 -6.51
CA GLY A 62 11.25 13.72 -6.55
C GLY A 62 10.83 13.26 -7.94
N LYS A 63 11.70 13.36 -8.95
CA LYS A 63 11.47 12.87 -10.32
C LYS A 63 11.90 11.40 -10.44
N PRO A 64 11.29 10.58 -11.32
CA PRO A 64 11.69 9.19 -11.51
C PRO A 64 13.15 9.06 -11.88
N GLU A 65 13.82 8.08 -11.31
CA GLU A 65 15.14 7.64 -11.72
C GLU A 65 15.20 6.11 -11.79
N GLY A 66 16.03 5.59 -12.70
CA GLY A 66 16.14 4.16 -12.93
C GLY A 66 14.82 3.52 -13.42
N SER A 67 14.69 2.22 -13.16
CA SER A 67 13.55 1.42 -13.61
C SER A 67 12.56 1.19 -12.48
N ALA A 68 11.27 1.38 -12.77
CA ALA A 68 10.21 0.96 -11.86
C ALA A 68 10.21 -0.57 -11.71
N ARG A 69 9.84 -1.04 -10.52
CA ARG A 69 9.76 -2.47 -10.19
C ARG A 69 8.31 -2.85 -9.95
N ASN A 70 7.92 -4.04 -10.39
CA ASN A 70 6.57 -4.56 -10.23
C ASN A 70 6.55 -5.72 -9.24
N PHE A 71 5.54 -5.73 -8.37
CA PHE A 71 5.24 -6.76 -7.39
C PHE A 71 3.79 -7.20 -7.61
N ASN A 72 3.61 -8.45 -7.99
CA ASN A 72 2.31 -9.06 -8.26
C ASN A 72 2.24 -10.51 -7.70
N PRO A 73 1.08 -11.18 -7.77
CA PRO A 73 0.91 -12.54 -7.24
C PRO A 73 1.77 -13.62 -7.90
N GLU A 74 2.32 -13.38 -9.08
CA GLU A 74 3.13 -14.35 -9.82
C GLU A 74 4.61 -14.27 -9.45
N ASN A 75 5.06 -13.13 -8.91
CA ASN A 75 6.49 -12.85 -8.72
C ASN A 75 6.86 -12.31 -7.34
N SER A 76 5.92 -12.17 -6.41
CA SER A 76 6.15 -11.48 -5.14
C SER A 76 5.23 -11.94 -4.01
N PHE A 77 5.30 -11.23 -2.88
CA PHE A 77 4.48 -11.44 -1.69
C PHE A 77 3.02 -10.99 -1.83
N ILE A 78 2.69 -10.23 -2.87
CA ILE A 78 1.34 -9.70 -3.09
C ILE A 78 0.37 -10.86 -3.29
N ASN A 79 -0.71 -10.90 -2.52
CA ASN A 79 -1.68 -12.00 -2.60
C ASN A 79 -2.61 -11.92 -3.82
N SER A 80 -2.94 -10.70 -4.26
CA SER A 80 -3.93 -10.44 -5.28
C SER A 80 -3.67 -9.13 -6.01
N TYR A 81 -4.13 -9.04 -7.25
CA TYR A 81 -4.10 -7.78 -8.01
C TYR A 81 -5.03 -6.72 -7.42
N LEU A 82 -6.04 -7.13 -6.64
CA LEU A 82 -7.08 -6.25 -6.09
C LEU A 82 -6.62 -5.55 -4.80
N ILE A 83 -5.54 -4.77 -4.89
CA ILE A 83 -5.04 -3.95 -3.79
C ILE A 83 -5.79 -2.62 -3.79
N HIS A 84 -6.37 -2.21 -2.67
CA HIS A 84 -7.02 -0.91 -2.52
C HIS A 84 -6.09 0.18 -1.99
N GLN A 85 -5.21 -0.18 -1.06
CA GLN A 85 -4.29 0.77 -0.46
C GLN A 85 -2.98 0.09 -0.09
N VAL A 86 -1.89 0.78 -0.40
CA VAL A 86 -0.60 0.58 0.25
C VAL A 86 -0.38 1.76 1.18
N PHE A 87 0.07 1.52 2.41
CA PHE A 87 0.31 2.52 3.42
C PHE A 87 1.61 2.21 4.15
N ILE A 88 2.48 3.20 4.33
CA ILE A 88 3.70 3.10 5.14
C ILE A 88 3.43 3.82 6.45
N ASP A 89 3.54 3.11 7.56
CA ASP A 89 3.36 3.70 8.88
C ASP A 89 4.62 4.45 9.37
N SER A 90 4.50 5.14 10.50
CA SER A 90 5.59 5.89 11.14
C SER A 90 6.82 5.05 11.51
N ARG A 91 6.69 3.73 11.55
CA ARG A 91 7.79 2.77 11.81
C ARG A 91 8.47 2.31 10.53
N GLY A 92 7.98 2.72 9.37
CA GLY A 92 8.44 2.26 8.06
C GLY A 92 7.87 0.90 7.66
N TRP A 93 6.85 0.39 8.36
CA TRP A 93 6.21 -0.87 7.97
C TRP A 93 5.19 -0.62 6.87
N MET A 94 5.11 -1.57 5.94
CA MET A 94 4.15 -1.53 4.85
C MET A 94 2.91 -2.35 5.18
N TRP A 95 1.76 -1.71 5.02
CA TRP A 95 0.44 -2.30 5.13
C TRP A 95 -0.22 -2.31 3.75
N VAL A 96 -0.64 -3.48 3.29
CA VAL A 96 -1.29 -3.68 1.99
C VAL A 96 -2.70 -4.21 2.22
N GLY A 97 -3.70 -3.39 1.89
CA GLY A 97 -5.12 -3.71 2.05
C GLY A 97 -5.76 -4.13 0.73
N TYR A 98 -6.53 -5.21 0.76
CA TYR A 98 -7.11 -5.86 -0.42
C TYR A 98 -8.64 -5.71 -0.49
N GLU A 99 -9.23 -5.91 -1.68
CA GLU A 99 -10.69 -5.97 -1.90
C GLU A 99 -11.32 -7.33 -1.55
N GLY A 100 -10.58 -8.23 -0.90
CA GLY A 100 -11.08 -9.57 -0.58
C GLY A 100 -10.10 -10.52 0.09
N ASP A 101 -8.82 -10.16 0.23
CA ASP A 101 -7.80 -10.99 0.88
C ASP A 101 -7.34 -10.43 2.25
N GLY A 102 -8.08 -9.47 2.79
CA GLY A 102 -7.76 -8.83 4.06
C GLY A 102 -6.57 -7.90 3.97
N LEU A 103 -5.65 -8.03 4.93
CA LEU A 103 -4.50 -7.14 5.10
C LEU A 103 -3.20 -7.95 5.16
N GLN A 104 -2.16 -7.46 4.50
CA GLN A 104 -0.79 -7.92 4.67
C GLN A 104 0.08 -6.85 5.31
N LEU A 105 1.00 -7.30 6.17
CA LEU A 105 2.04 -6.48 6.79
C LEU A 105 3.42 -6.98 6.36
N VAL A 106 4.26 -6.05 5.91
CA VAL A 106 5.69 -6.25 5.67
C VAL A 106 6.48 -5.25 6.52
N LYS A 107 7.21 -5.73 7.52
CA LYS A 107 7.96 -4.87 8.45
C LYS A 107 9.23 -4.27 7.85
N ASN A 108 9.81 -4.90 6.82
CA ASN A 108 10.97 -4.40 6.09
C ASN A 108 10.67 -4.31 4.58
N PRO A 109 9.95 -3.28 4.13
CA PRO A 109 9.63 -3.13 2.70
C PRO A 109 10.86 -2.77 1.85
N VAL A 110 11.95 -2.26 2.44
CA VAL A 110 13.18 -1.97 1.69
C VAL A 110 13.87 -3.25 1.25
N GLY A 111 13.81 -4.32 2.05
CA GLY A 111 14.31 -5.64 1.67
C GLY A 111 13.71 -6.17 0.35
N LEU A 112 12.47 -5.81 0.03
CA LEU A 112 11.84 -6.12 -1.27
C LEU A 112 12.63 -5.56 -2.46
N LEU A 113 13.25 -4.40 -2.26
CA LEU A 113 14.05 -3.72 -3.28
C LEU A 113 15.46 -4.32 -3.39
N GLU A 114 15.91 -5.05 -2.38
CA GLU A 114 17.22 -5.68 -2.37
C GLU A 114 17.13 -7.17 -2.73
N ASN A 115 15.93 -7.65 -3.09
CA ASN A 115 15.59 -9.07 -3.28
C ASN A 115 15.86 -9.91 -2.03
N GLU A 116 15.77 -9.30 -0.85
CA GLU A 116 15.85 -10.01 0.42
C GLU A 116 14.54 -10.75 0.70
N PRO A 117 14.60 -11.92 1.36
CA PRO A 117 13.40 -12.57 1.87
C PRO A 117 12.70 -11.65 2.86
N VAL A 118 11.40 -11.40 2.66
CA VAL A 118 10.57 -10.66 3.60
C VAL A 118 9.59 -11.58 4.30
N ASN A 119 9.38 -11.34 5.59
CA ASN A 119 8.31 -11.97 6.34
C ASN A 119 7.03 -11.17 6.16
N VAL A 120 5.95 -11.88 5.83
CA VAL A 120 4.63 -11.30 5.58
C VAL A 120 3.68 -11.83 6.64
N THR A 121 3.01 -10.93 7.36
CA THR A 121 1.93 -11.29 8.27
C THR A 121 0.60 -11.02 7.61
N HIS A 122 -0.31 -12.00 7.65
CA HIS A 122 -1.65 -11.88 7.09
C HIS A 122 -2.68 -11.68 8.20
N PHE A 123 -3.68 -10.85 7.92
CA PHE A 123 -4.85 -10.63 8.75
C PHE A 123 -6.09 -10.84 7.88
N ASN A 124 -7.02 -11.68 8.32
CA ASN A 124 -8.24 -12.00 7.56
C ASN A 124 -9.45 -12.14 8.50
N SER A 125 -10.63 -12.43 7.95
CA SER A 125 -11.86 -12.55 8.74
C SER A 125 -12.12 -13.95 9.29
N ASN A 126 -11.22 -14.90 9.05
CA ASN A 126 -11.40 -16.29 9.46
C ASN A 126 -11.28 -16.41 10.99
N THR A 127 -12.43 -16.58 11.64
CA THR A 127 -12.55 -16.60 13.11
C THR A 127 -11.82 -17.77 13.80
N GLY A 128 -11.29 -18.73 13.04
CA GLY A 128 -10.45 -19.83 13.55
C GLY A 128 -8.95 -19.57 13.50
N GLY A 129 -8.51 -18.44 12.95
CA GLY A 129 -7.09 -18.09 12.80
C GLY A 129 -6.55 -17.14 13.87
N GLU A 130 -5.23 -16.97 13.85
CA GLU A 130 -4.58 -15.83 14.51
C GLU A 130 -4.80 -14.57 13.64
N ASN A 131 -4.79 -13.38 14.23
CA ASN A 131 -4.90 -12.09 13.52
C ASN A 131 -6.24 -11.79 12.83
N VAL A 132 -7.35 -12.09 13.51
CA VAL A 132 -8.72 -11.89 12.99
C VAL A 132 -9.09 -10.40 12.93
N ILE A 133 -9.47 -9.93 11.76
CA ILE A 133 -10.00 -8.58 11.51
C ILE A 133 -11.48 -8.62 11.15
N GLY A 134 -12.14 -7.46 11.19
CA GLY A 134 -13.59 -7.38 11.01
C GLY A 134 -14.08 -7.77 9.62
N GLY A 135 -13.27 -7.62 8.57
CA GLY A 135 -13.65 -7.92 7.19
C GLY A 135 -12.42 -8.04 6.29
N GLU A 136 -12.61 -8.58 5.10
CA GLU A 136 -11.53 -8.87 4.14
C GLU A 136 -11.42 -7.81 3.04
N LYS A 137 -12.43 -6.93 2.91
CA LYS A 137 -12.41 -5.80 1.98
C LYS A 137 -11.91 -4.53 2.66
N ILE A 138 -10.60 -4.35 2.66
CA ILE A 138 -9.94 -3.19 3.26
C ILE A 138 -10.01 -2.01 2.30
N ARG A 139 -10.75 -0.98 2.68
CA ARG A 139 -10.91 0.24 1.86
C ARG A 139 -9.91 1.31 2.21
N ARG A 140 -9.64 1.50 3.50
CA ARG A 140 -8.68 2.49 3.99
C ARG A 140 -7.89 1.95 5.18
N ILE A 141 -6.65 2.40 5.26
CA ILE A 141 -5.67 2.15 6.31
C ILE A 141 -5.18 3.51 6.77
N TYR A 142 -5.13 3.70 8.09
CA TYR A 142 -4.72 4.96 8.72
C TYR A 142 -4.01 4.69 10.03
N GLU A 143 -2.97 5.45 10.35
CA GLU A 143 -2.28 5.39 11.64
C GLU A 143 -2.76 6.54 12.54
N ASP A 144 -3.21 6.22 13.76
CA ASP A 144 -3.51 7.21 14.78
C ASP A 144 -2.26 7.76 15.48
N ARG A 145 -2.45 8.78 16.31
CA ARG A 145 -1.34 9.48 16.98
C ARG A 145 -0.57 8.60 17.98
N ASP A 146 -1.19 7.50 18.42
CA ASP A 146 -0.58 6.55 19.35
C ASP A 146 0.12 5.41 18.59
N GLY A 147 0.18 5.49 17.25
CA GLY A 147 0.77 4.48 16.37
C GLY A 147 -0.12 3.28 16.10
N GLY A 148 -1.40 3.34 16.51
CA GLY A 148 -2.40 2.31 16.24
C GLY A 148 -2.92 2.37 14.81
N ILE A 149 -3.11 1.21 14.19
CA ILE A 149 -3.56 1.11 12.79
C ILE A 149 -5.06 0.88 12.74
N TRP A 150 -5.76 1.79 12.08
CA TRP A 150 -7.19 1.73 11.80
C TRP A 150 -7.43 1.25 10.38
N LEU A 151 -8.29 0.24 10.26
CA LEU A 151 -8.76 -0.31 9.00
C LEU A 151 -10.23 0.05 8.86
N ALA A 152 -10.59 0.65 7.73
CA ALA A 152 -11.98 0.74 7.30
C ALA A 152 -12.28 -0.47 6.41
N THR A 153 -13.17 -1.35 6.86
CA THR A 153 -13.63 -2.52 6.11
C THR A 153 -15.00 -2.25 5.50
N MET A 154 -15.26 -2.82 4.32
CA MET A 154 -16.56 -2.63 3.66
C MET A 154 -17.69 -3.37 4.39
N GLU A 155 -17.37 -4.49 5.03
CA GLU A 155 -18.36 -5.41 5.58
C GLU A 155 -18.76 -5.07 7.02
N ASN A 156 -17.80 -4.69 7.87
CA ASN A 156 -18.00 -4.69 9.33
C ASN A 156 -17.44 -3.45 10.04
N GLY A 157 -17.42 -2.30 9.36
CA GLY A 157 -17.04 -1.02 9.96
C GLY A 157 -15.54 -0.85 10.13
N PHE A 158 -15.06 -0.64 11.36
CA PHE A 158 -13.65 -0.33 11.63
C PHE A 158 -12.96 -1.44 12.43
N THR A 159 -11.70 -1.70 12.13
CA THR A 159 -10.84 -2.55 12.97
C THR A 159 -9.63 -1.74 13.42
N LYS A 160 -9.30 -1.75 14.71
CA LYS A 160 -8.06 -1.18 15.25
C LYS A 160 -7.09 -2.29 15.58
N ILE A 161 -5.87 -2.19 15.06
CA ILE A 161 -4.72 -3.00 15.43
C ILE A 161 -3.80 -2.12 16.27
N GLU A 162 -3.67 -2.43 17.54
CA GLU A 162 -2.66 -1.80 18.39
C GLU A 162 -1.28 -2.32 18.03
N VAL A 163 -0.27 -1.47 18.15
CA VAL A 163 1.13 -1.87 17.98
C VAL A 163 1.89 -1.44 19.22
N GLN A 164 2.52 -2.40 19.88
CA GLN A 164 3.29 -2.20 21.11
C GLN A 164 4.67 -2.84 20.93
N GLU A 165 5.73 -2.11 21.28
CA GLU A 165 7.12 -2.61 21.24
C GLU A 165 7.56 -3.20 19.88
N GLY A 166 7.04 -2.67 18.76
CA GLY A 166 7.38 -3.19 17.43
C GLY A 166 6.72 -4.53 17.09
N GLN A 167 5.64 -4.89 17.79
CA GLN A 167 4.77 -6.02 17.48
C GLN A 167 3.32 -5.55 17.37
N PHE A 168 2.53 -6.12 16.47
CA PHE A 168 1.08 -5.93 16.51
C PHE A 168 0.54 -6.66 17.75
N GLY A 169 -0.27 -5.97 18.52
CA GLY A 169 -0.86 -6.43 19.76
C GLY A 169 -2.35 -6.70 19.58
N ARG A 170 -3.16 -6.05 20.41
CA ARG A 170 -4.60 -6.25 20.44
C ARG A 170 -5.27 -5.81 19.13
N ILE A 171 -6.13 -6.66 18.60
CA ILE A 171 -7.04 -6.32 17.51
C ILE A 171 -8.45 -6.13 18.09
N SER A 172 -9.05 -4.99 17.79
CA SER A 172 -10.41 -4.64 18.24
C SER A 172 -11.28 -4.31 17.04
N VAL A 173 -12.40 -5.03 16.89
CA VAL A 173 -13.37 -4.82 15.80
C VAL A 173 -14.53 -3.99 16.32
N PHE A 174 -14.79 -2.87 15.67
CA PHE A 174 -15.87 -1.93 15.97
C PHE A 174 -16.95 -2.07 14.89
N ARG A 175 -17.97 -2.86 15.21
CA ARG A 175 -19.12 -3.04 14.33
C ARG A 175 -20.09 -1.87 14.49
N HIS A 176 -20.68 -1.45 13.39
CA HIS A 176 -21.85 -0.59 13.45
C HIS A 176 -23.04 -1.47 13.87
N ASP A 177 -23.63 -1.20 15.04
CA ASP A 177 -24.90 -1.79 15.48
C ASP A 177 -25.98 -0.73 15.21
N PRO A 178 -26.80 -0.88 14.15
CA PRO A 178 -27.80 0.11 13.75
C PRO A 178 -29.07 0.10 14.61
#